data_AF-A0A3P6GGS1-F1
#
_entry.id   AF-A0A3P6GGS1-F1
#
_cell.length_a   1.000
_cell.length_b   1.000
_cell.length_c   1.000
_cell.angle_alpha   90.00
_cell.angle_beta   90.00
_cell.angle_gamma   90.00
#
_symmetry.space_group_name_H-M   'P 1'
#
loop_
_entity.id
_entity.type
_entity.pdbx_description
1 polymer ?
#
loop_
_entity_poly.entity_id
_entity_poly.type
_entity_poly.pdbx_seq_one_letter_code
_entity_poly.pdbx_strand_id
1 'polypeptide(L)'
;MPSTCYCGSDAVVATSYTRKDPGRLYLTCENVNDGDCHIWKWWDVAVTEELRDVQTQLRLVKEQAFECDQKLMKLQKVVCELSKKNAVLRNGFALRVCVMVAALLLVGLAVMFQS
;
A
#
# COMPACT_ATOMS: atom_id res chain seq x y z
N MET A 1 -4.74 7.26 21.58
CA MET A 1 -4.84 7.16 23.04
C MET A 1 -4.32 8.48 23.50
N PRO A 2 -4.99 9.18 24.42
CA PRO A 2 -4.56 10.52 24.74
C PRO A 2 -3.17 10.46 25.41
N SER A 3 -2.18 11.04 24.73
CA SER A 3 -0.79 11.09 25.18
C SER A 3 -0.49 12.36 25.98
N THR A 4 -1.34 13.37 25.87
CA THR A 4 -1.18 14.69 26.48
C THR A 4 -2.41 15.08 27.29
N CYS A 5 -2.21 15.68 28.45
CA CYS A 5 -3.24 16.31 29.26
C CYS A 5 -3.66 17.67 28.68
N TYR A 6 -4.79 18.20 29.15
CA TYR A 6 -5.29 19.53 28.78
C TYR A 6 -4.36 20.68 29.22
N CYS A 7 -3.53 20.47 30.25
CA CYS A 7 -2.51 21.42 30.68
C CYS A 7 -1.23 21.40 29.83
N GLY A 8 -1.14 20.50 28.83
CA GLY A 8 0.03 20.35 27.95
C GLY A 8 1.11 19.38 28.45
N SER A 9 1.03 18.92 29.71
CA SER A 9 1.90 17.85 30.24
C SER A 9 1.54 16.47 29.69
N ASP A 10 2.46 15.51 29.77
CA ASP A 10 2.21 14.14 29.35
C ASP A 10 1.16 13.44 30.23
N ALA A 11 0.35 12.59 29.59
CA ALA A 11 -0.58 11.71 30.31
C ALA A 11 0.18 10.50 30.87
N VAL A 12 -0.04 10.20 32.14
CA VAL A 12 0.60 9.11 32.87
C VAL A 12 -0.42 8.05 33.28
N VAL A 13 0.00 6.79 33.39
CA VAL A 13 -0.85 5.70 33.86
C VAL A 13 -0.67 5.51 35.36
N ALA A 14 -1.77 5.48 36.11
CA ALA A 14 -1.80 5.26 37.54
C ALA A 14 -2.71 4.09 37.91
N THR A 15 -2.46 3.50 39.09
CA THR A 15 -3.25 2.40 39.63
C THR A 15 -4.34 2.95 40.55
N SER A 16 -5.58 2.48 40.37
CA SER A 16 -6.70 2.78 41.27
C SER A 16 -6.57 1.94 42.53
N TYR A 17 -6.60 2.60 43.68
CA TYR A 17 -6.63 1.97 45.00
C TYR A 17 -8.01 2.08 45.66
N THR A 18 -9.04 2.42 44.88
CA THR A 18 -10.42 2.52 45.40
C THR A 18 -10.97 1.14 45.73
N ARG A 19 -11.89 1.05 46.71
CA ARG A 19 -12.55 -0.23 47.05
C ARG A 19 -13.39 -0.80 45.90
N LYS A 20 -13.86 0.05 45.00
CA LYS A 20 -14.75 -0.32 43.90
C LYS A 20 -13.98 -0.91 42.72
N ASP A 21 -12.82 -0.34 42.40
CA ASP A 21 -11.99 -0.73 41.26
C ASP A 21 -10.52 -0.90 41.69
N PRO A 22 -10.20 -1.81 42.63
CA PRO A 22 -8.84 -1.97 43.14
C PRO A 22 -7.92 -2.55 42.05
N GLY A 23 -6.72 -1.98 41.90
CA GLY A 23 -5.72 -2.41 40.92
C GLY A 23 -5.99 -2.00 39.48
N ARG A 24 -7.14 -1.38 39.17
CA ARG A 24 -7.48 -0.95 37.81
C ARG A 24 -6.65 0.25 37.38
N LEU A 25 -6.16 0.25 36.15
CA LEU A 25 -5.32 1.33 35.62
C LEU A 25 -6.15 2.45 35.00
N TYR A 26 -5.75 3.69 35.22
CA TYR A 26 -6.34 4.88 34.59
C TYR A 26 -5.25 5.86 34.15
N LEU A 27 -5.56 6.64 33.12
CA LEU A 27 -4.77 7.77 32.64
C LEU A 27 -5.06 8.99 33.52
N THR A 28 -4.01 9.69 33.94
CA THR A 28 -4.04 10.90 34.76
C THR A 28 -2.91 11.85 34.35
N CYS A 29 -2.82 13.01 35.00
CA CYS A 29 -1.71 13.94 34.88
C CYS A 29 -0.91 14.01 36.19
N GLU A 30 0.38 14.34 36.09
CA GLU A 30 1.23 14.61 37.27
C GLU A 30 0.77 15.86 38.04
N ASN A 31 0.28 16.87 37.32
CA ASN A 31 -0.18 18.14 37.88
C ASN A 31 -1.64 18.10 38.35
N VAL A 32 -2.26 16.93 38.48
CA VAL A 32 -3.69 16.76 38.78
C VAL A 32 -4.18 17.50 40.04
N ASN A 33 -3.27 17.88 40.93
CA ASN A 33 -3.57 18.56 42.20
C ASN A 33 -3.49 20.10 42.12
N ASP A 34 -3.25 20.70 40.95
CA ASP A 34 -3.14 22.17 40.79
C ASP A 34 -4.49 22.91 40.83
N GLY A 35 -5.61 22.17 40.82
CA GLY A 35 -6.96 22.71 40.88
C GLY A 35 -7.63 22.93 39.51
N ASP A 36 -6.93 22.69 38.40
CA ASP A 36 -7.47 22.76 37.04
C ASP A 36 -8.09 21.44 36.56
N CYS A 37 -8.72 21.46 35.38
CA CYS A 37 -9.28 20.27 34.76
C CYS A 37 -8.20 19.44 34.08
N HIS A 38 -7.97 18.21 34.56
CA HIS A 38 -6.99 17.27 34.03
C HIS A 38 -7.62 16.07 33.36
N ILE A 39 -6.81 15.40 32.55
CA ILE A 39 -7.21 14.15 31.91
C ILE A 39 -7.51 13.09 32.97
N TRP A 40 -8.65 12.41 32.82
CA TRP A 40 -8.96 11.19 33.54
C TRP A 40 -9.69 10.22 32.61
N LYS A 41 -9.16 9.01 32.46
CA LYS A 41 -9.81 7.96 31.67
C LYS A 41 -9.33 6.58 32.08
N TRP A 42 -10.23 5.60 32.14
CA TRP A 42 -9.82 4.22 32.33
C TRP A 42 -8.90 3.74 31.21
N TRP A 43 -7.76 3.14 31.59
CA TRP A 43 -6.74 2.72 30.63
C TRP A 43 -7.27 1.65 29.68
N ASP A 44 -8.02 0.67 30.20
CA ASP A 44 -8.63 -0.40 29.39
C ASP A 44 -9.60 0.16 28.34
N VAL A 45 -10.37 1.19 28.70
CA VAL A 45 -11.29 1.87 27.78
C VAL A 45 -10.50 2.61 26.70
N ALA A 46 -9.47 3.37 27.09
CA ALA A 46 -8.62 4.09 26.16
C ALA A 46 -7.93 3.14 25.16
N VAL A 47 -7.33 2.05 25.64
CA VAL A 47 -6.67 1.06 24.78
C VAL A 47 -7.66 0.36 23.85
N THR A 48 -8.85 0.01 24.35
CA THR A 48 -9.84 -0.69 23.51
C THR A 48 -10.36 0.21 22.39
N GLU A 49 -10.54 1.52 22.64
CA GLU A 49 -10.87 2.47 21.59
C GLU A 49 -9.79 2.54 20.51
N GLU A 50 -8.52 2.70 20.90
CA GLU A 50 -7.41 2.70 19.93
C GLU A 50 -7.30 1.41 19.15
N LEU A 51 -7.48 0.27 19.81
CA LEU A 51 -7.41 -1.02 19.15
C LEU A 51 -8.52 -1.17 18.11
N ARG A 52 -9.72 -0.65 18.39
CA ARG A 52 -10.83 -0.62 17.41
C ARG A 52 -10.51 0.27 16.22
N ASP A 53 -9.89 1.41 16.45
CA ASP A 53 -9.47 2.32 15.38
C ASP A 53 -8.39 1.68 14.52
N VAL A 54 -7.34 1.12 15.14
CA VAL A 54 -6.28 0.37 14.45
C VAL A 54 -6.85 -0.82 13.68
N GLN A 55 -7.77 -1.59 14.27
CA GLN A 55 -8.43 -2.70 13.60
C GLN A 55 -9.20 -2.25 12.36
N THR A 56 -9.86 -1.09 12.44
CA THR A 56 -10.58 -0.49 11.31
C THR A 56 -9.61 -0.07 10.20
N GLN A 57 -8.52 0.61 10.56
CA GLN A 57 -7.47 0.98 9.60
C GLN A 57 -6.84 -0.26 8.95
N LEU A 58 -6.55 -1.30 9.72
CA LEU A 58 -6.00 -2.55 9.21
C LEU A 58 -6.93 -3.22 8.20
N ARG A 59 -8.25 -3.19 8.45
CA ARG A 59 -9.25 -3.71 7.51
C ARG A 59 -9.23 -2.94 6.19
N LEU A 60 -9.19 -1.61 6.25
CA LEU A 60 -9.11 -0.75 5.05
C LEU A 60 -7.83 -1.00 4.25
N VAL A 61 -6.68 -1.10 4.92
CA VAL A 61 -5.39 -1.42 4.28
C VAL A 61 -5.44 -2.79 3.61
N LYS A 62 -6.04 -3.79 4.26
CA LYS A 62 -6.19 -5.13 3.69
C LYS A 62 -7.09 -5.14 2.46
N GLU A 63 -8.21 -4.41 2.49
CA GLU A 63 -9.11 -4.24 1.34
C GLU A 63 -8.37 -3.57 0.17
N GLN A 64 -7.63 -2.49 0.45
CA GLN A 64 -6.84 -1.79 -0.57
C GLN A 64 -5.71 -2.64 -1.15
N ALA A 65 -5.04 -3.45 -0.33
CA ALA A 65 -4.02 -4.38 -0.79
C ALA A 65 -4.62 -5.42 -1.76
N PHE A 66 -5.78 -5.99 -1.41
CA PHE A 66 -6.48 -6.94 -2.28
C PHE A 66 -6.90 -6.30 -3.61
N GLU A 67 -7.42 -5.07 -3.58
CA GLU A 67 -7.74 -4.34 -4.81
C GLU A 67 -6.50 -4.05 -5.66
N CYS A 68 -5.37 -3.70 -5.03
CA CYS A 68 -4.11 -3.44 -5.70
C CYS A 68 -3.62 -4.72 -6.41
N ASP A 69 -3.61 -5.85 -5.72
CA ASP A 69 -3.23 -7.15 -6.28
C ASP A 69 -4.14 -7.51 -7.46
N GLN A 70 -5.45 -7.32 -7.33
CA GLN A 70 -6.39 -7.59 -8.42
C GLN A 70 -6.13 -6.69 -9.64
N LYS A 71 -5.86 -5.40 -9.43
CA LYS A 71 -5.50 -4.45 -10.51
C LYS A 71 -4.17 -4.82 -11.16
N LEU A 72 -3.19 -5.24 -10.36
CA LEU A 72 -1.88 -5.68 -10.83
C LEU A 72 -1.99 -6.93 -11.70
N MET A 73 -2.79 -7.91 -11.31
CA MET A 73 -3.04 -9.11 -12.11
C MET A 73 -3.69 -8.79 -13.46
N LYS A 74 -4.66 -7.86 -13.49
CA LYS A 74 -5.27 -7.38 -14.75
C LYS A 74 -4.23 -6.68 -15.63
N LEU A 75 -3.42 -5.81 -15.04
CA LEU A 75 -2.37 -5.09 -15.76
C LEU A 75 -1.31 -6.05 -16.33
N GLN A 76 -0.86 -7.02 -15.55
CA GLN A 76 0.10 -8.04 -15.97
C GLN A 76 -0.43 -8.85 -17.17
N LYS A 77 -1.72 -9.19 -17.17
CA LYS A 77 -2.36 -9.85 -18.31
C LYS A 77 -2.30 -8.99 -19.57
N VAL A 78 -2.62 -7.69 -19.47
CA VAL A 78 -2.56 -6.76 -20.60
C VAL A 78 -1.13 -6.62 -21.14
N VAL A 79 -0.14 -6.48 -20.25
CA VAL A 79 1.28 -6.40 -20.63
C VAL A 79 1.73 -7.67 -21.35
N CYS A 80 1.32 -8.86 -20.87
CA CYS A 80 1.63 -10.13 -21.52
C CYS A 80 1.05 -10.21 -22.94
N GLU A 81 -0.22 -9.83 -23.11
CA GLU A 81 -0.87 -9.80 -24.43
C GLU A 81 -0.23 -8.78 -25.38
N LEU A 82 0.15 -7.60 -24.87
CA LEU A 82 0.85 -6.60 -25.67
C LEU A 82 2.24 -7.08 -26.09
N SER A 83 2.98 -7.73 -25.19
CA SER A 83 4.29 -8.31 -25.48
C SER A 83 4.22 -9.38 -26.58
N LYS A 84 3.22 -10.27 -26.52
CA LYS A 84 2.97 -11.27 -27.59
C LYS A 84 2.69 -10.59 -28.94
N LYS A 85 1.79 -9.61 -28.97
CA LYS A 85 1.46 -8.86 -30.20
C LYS A 85 2.68 -8.16 -30.77
N ASN A 86 3.50 -7.55 -29.93
CA ASN A 86 4.73 -6.89 -30.35
C ASN A 86 5.75 -7.88 -30.95
N ALA A 87 5.92 -9.06 -30.33
CA ALA A 87 6.79 -10.11 -30.86
C ALA A 87 6.31 -10.60 -32.24
N VAL A 88 5.00 -10.80 -32.42
CA VAL A 88 4.42 -11.18 -33.72
C VAL A 88 4.66 -10.11 -34.77
N LEU A 89 4.41 -8.84 -34.45
CA LEU A 89 4.66 -7.71 -35.35
C LEU A 89 6.13 -7.60 -35.73
N ARG A 90 7.04 -7.72 -34.76
CA ARG A 90 8.48 -7.70 -34.98
C ARG A 90 8.94 -8.83 -35.91
N ASN A 91 8.49 -10.05 -35.66
CA ASN A 91 8.86 -11.20 -36.50
C ASN A 91 8.27 -11.07 -37.91
N GLY A 92 7.02 -10.60 -38.03
CA GLY A 92 6.38 -10.33 -39.32
C GLY A 92 7.10 -9.23 -40.11
N PHE A 93 7.53 -8.16 -39.44
CA PHE A 93 8.33 -7.09 -40.04
C PHE A 93 9.70 -7.60 -40.51
N ALA A 94 10.41 -8.35 -39.66
CA ALA A 94 11.70 -8.95 -40.00
C ALA A 94 11.59 -9.85 -41.24
N LEU A 95 10.58 -10.71 -41.31
CA LEU A 95 10.33 -11.56 -42.48
C LEU A 95 10.10 -10.74 -43.75
N ARG A 96 9.28 -9.68 -43.68
CA ARG A 96 9.03 -8.78 -44.82
C ARG A 96 10.33 -8.12 -45.31
N VAL A 97 11.16 -7.60 -44.39
CA VAL A 97 12.44 -6.98 -44.75
C VAL A 97 13.38 -8.01 -45.40
N CYS A 98 13.48 -9.23 -44.84
CA CYS A 98 14.29 -10.29 -45.43
C CYS A 98 13.87 -10.63 -46.87
N VAL A 99 12.56 -10.73 -47.14
CA VAL A 99 12.04 -11.01 -48.49
C VAL A 99 12.38 -9.87 -49.45
N MET A 100 12.21 -8.61 -49.02
CA MET A 100 12.54 -7.44 -49.85
C MET A 100 14.03 -7.42 -50.23
N VAL A 101 14.93 -7.69 -49.26
CA VAL A 101 16.38 -7.75 -49.51
C VAL A 101 16.74 -8.90 -50.46
N ALA A 102 16.16 -10.09 -50.26
CA ALA A 102 16.40 -11.23 -51.14
C ALA A 102 15.95 -10.97 -52.58
N ALA A 103 14.78 -10.34 -52.77
CA ALA A 103 14.28 -9.96 -54.09
C ALA A 103 15.23 -8.98 -54.81
N LEU A 104 15.73 -7.97 -54.10
CA LEU A 104 16.71 -7.02 -54.65
C LEU A 104 18.02 -7.69 -55.07
N LEU A 105 18.51 -8.66 -54.30
CA LEU A 105 19.70 -9.45 -54.65
C LEU A 105 19.47 -10.28 -55.92
N LEU A 106 18.32 -10.95 -56.05
CA LEU A 106 17.98 -11.74 -57.24
C LEU A 106 17.87 -10.86 -58.49
N VAL A 107 17.24 -9.69 -58.39
CA VAL A 107 17.17 -8.72 -59.49
C VAL A 107 18.57 -8.24 -59.89
N GLY A 108 19.43 -7.92 -58.91
CA GLY A 108 20.82 -7.52 -59.17
C GLY A 108 21.59 -8.61 -59.91
N LEU A 109 21.46 -9.87 -59.50
CA LEU A 109 22.10 -11.00 -60.20
C LEU A 109 21.58 -11.13 -61.64
N ALA A 110 20.26 -11.07 -61.87
CA ALA A 110 19.68 -11.21 -63.20
C ALA A 110 20.20 -10.14 -64.19
N VAL A 111 20.32 -8.89 -63.75
CA VAL A 111 20.86 -7.79 -64.58
C VAL A 111 22.32 -8.04 -64.94
N MET A 112 23.13 -8.52 -63.98
CA MET A 112 24.54 -8.85 -64.22
C MET A 112 24.74 -10.00 -65.21
N PHE A 113 23.80 -10.95 -65.29
CA PHE A 113 23.83 -12.05 -66.27
C PHE A 113 23.38 -11.63 -67.68
N GLN A 114 22.68 -10.50 -67.82
CA GLN A 114 22.21 -9.97 -69.10
C GLN A 114 23.14 -8.91 -69.71
N SER A 115 24.18 -8.50 -68.96
CA SER A 115 25.19 -7.51 -69.36
C SER A 115 26.45 -8.20 -69.87
#